data_AF-A0A7V4HG41-F1
#
_entry.id   AF-A0A7V4HG41-F1
#
_cell.length_a   1.000
_cell.length_b   1.000
_cell.length_c   1.000
_cell.angle_alpha   90.00
_cell.angle_beta   90.00
_cell.angle_gamma   90.00
#
_symmetry.space_group_name_H-M   'P 1'
#
loop_
_entity.id
_entity.type
_entity.pdbx_description
1 polymer ?
#
loop_
_entity_poly.entity_id
_entity_poly.type
_entity_poly.pdbx_seq_one_letter_code
_entity_poly.pdbx_strand_id
1 'polypeptide(L)'
;MKIFAGNSNLPLARKIAAYLGQPLGEAEISRFPDGEIFVKIKENIRGSDVFVVQSFCRPPNENIMELLVMMDAMKRASAARITAVIPYYGYARQDRKDQPRVPITAKLVADLLETAGANRVLTMDLHAQQIQGFFDIPVDHLYSAPVIVKCLRERNLPNPVVVSPDTGGVKAAYAYSQMLECDFAIMAKQRLSAKEVEALTLVGDVKGRTAVMVDDLTTTAGTLCAAAAMLKEHGAARIYAAVCHATVTEQGMERLRGSDICELIVTDTVPMI
;
A
#
# COMPACT_ATOMS: atom_id res chain seq x y z
N MET A 1 8.08 -21.98 13.05
CA MET A 1 7.86 -20.70 12.35
C MET A 1 8.98 -19.75 12.72
N LYS A 2 9.51 -18.99 11.76
CA LYS A 2 10.52 -17.94 11.98
C LYS A 2 10.13 -16.71 11.18
N ILE A 3 10.31 -15.53 11.75
CA ILE A 3 9.98 -14.25 11.10
C ILE A 3 11.28 -13.47 10.94
N PHE A 4 11.63 -13.15 9.71
CA PHE A 4 12.76 -12.28 9.36
C PHE A 4 12.22 -10.98 8.77
N ALA A 5 13.07 -9.97 8.72
CA ALA A 5 12.75 -8.69 8.14
C ALA A 5 13.92 -8.22 7.29
N GLY A 6 13.61 -7.58 6.17
CA GLY A 6 14.58 -6.70 5.54
C GLY A 6 14.59 -5.32 6.19
N ASN A 7 15.25 -4.38 5.54
CA ASN A 7 15.47 -3.01 6.00
C ASN A 7 14.33 -2.05 5.67
N SER A 8 13.34 -2.44 4.87
CA SER A 8 12.29 -1.52 4.41
C SER A 8 11.42 -1.00 5.55
N ASN A 9 11.11 -1.84 6.54
CA ASN A 9 10.16 -1.51 7.61
C ASN A 9 10.36 -2.39 8.86
N LEU A 10 11.56 -2.30 9.45
CA LEU A 10 11.89 -2.99 10.70
C LEU A 10 10.90 -2.70 11.85
N PRO A 11 10.37 -1.46 12.04
CA PRO A 11 9.37 -1.20 13.07
C PRO A 11 8.11 -2.07 12.93
N LEU A 12 7.55 -2.20 11.73
CA LEU A 12 6.39 -3.06 11.48
C LEU A 12 6.72 -4.53 11.74
N ALA A 13 7.85 -5.02 11.23
CA ALA A 13 8.23 -6.42 11.42
C ALA A 13 8.39 -6.77 12.90
N ARG A 14 8.95 -5.85 13.71
CA ARG A 14 9.05 -6.02 15.17
C ARG A 14 7.68 -6.08 15.85
N LYS A 15 6.72 -5.24 15.43
CA LYS A 15 5.34 -5.28 15.94
C LYS A 15 4.66 -6.61 15.61
N ILE A 16 4.82 -7.10 14.38
CA ILE A 16 4.28 -8.41 13.96
C ILE A 16 4.85 -9.53 14.83
N ALA A 17 6.18 -9.57 14.99
CA ALA A 17 6.85 -10.60 15.78
C ALA A 17 6.41 -10.54 17.26
N ALA A 18 6.35 -9.33 17.84
CA ALA A 18 5.89 -9.12 19.22
C ALA A 18 4.44 -9.54 19.43
N TYR A 19 3.54 -9.24 18.49
CA TYR A 19 2.14 -9.68 18.53
C TYR A 19 2.01 -11.21 18.55
N LEU A 20 2.92 -11.91 17.86
CA LEU A 20 2.99 -13.37 17.83
C LEU A 20 3.79 -13.97 18.98
N GLY A 21 4.30 -13.16 19.91
CA GLY A 21 5.10 -13.61 21.05
C GLY A 21 6.45 -14.22 20.67
N GLN A 22 7.03 -13.82 19.54
CA GLN A 22 8.31 -14.34 19.04
C GLN A 22 9.30 -13.22 18.74
N PRO A 23 10.62 -13.44 18.92
CA PRO A 23 11.62 -12.51 18.44
C PRO A 23 11.71 -12.56 16.91
N LEU A 24 12.19 -11.47 16.29
CA LEU A 24 12.66 -11.52 14.91
C LEU A 24 13.90 -12.40 14.82
N GLY A 25 13.97 -13.22 13.79
CA GLY A 25 15.13 -14.02 13.46
C GLY A 25 16.33 -13.16 13.09
N GLU A 26 17.51 -13.63 13.43
CA GLU A 26 18.75 -12.91 13.20
C GLU A 26 19.23 -13.08 11.75
N ALA A 27 19.28 -11.97 11.03
CA ALA A 27 19.91 -11.86 9.72
C ALA A 27 20.85 -10.65 9.72
N GLU A 28 21.99 -10.81 9.08
CA GLU A 28 22.89 -9.72 8.75
C GLU A 28 22.62 -9.29 7.32
N ILE A 29 22.29 -8.01 7.16
CA ILE A 29 22.06 -7.38 5.86
C ILE A 29 22.98 -6.17 5.80
N SER A 30 23.90 -6.19 4.85
CA SER A 30 24.91 -5.15 4.68
C SER A 30 25.11 -4.86 3.20
N ARG A 31 25.98 -3.88 2.90
CA ARG A 31 26.35 -3.52 1.53
C ARG A 31 27.85 -3.57 1.37
N PHE A 32 28.31 -4.10 0.24
CA PHE A 32 29.68 -3.93 -0.21
C PHE A 32 29.98 -2.46 -0.57
N PRO A 33 31.26 -2.05 -0.67
CA PRO A 33 31.62 -0.66 -0.99
C PRO A 33 31.06 -0.13 -2.32
N ASP A 34 30.72 -1.01 -3.27
CA ASP A 34 30.08 -0.71 -4.56
C ASP A 34 28.54 -0.73 -4.50
N GLY A 35 27.96 -1.04 -3.35
CA GLY A 35 26.53 -0.99 -3.09
C GLY A 35 25.78 -2.32 -3.22
N GLU A 36 26.46 -3.41 -3.62
CA GLU A 36 25.87 -4.75 -3.72
C GLU A 36 25.35 -5.23 -2.35
N ILE A 37 24.18 -5.86 -2.36
CA ILE A 37 23.51 -6.31 -1.14
C ILE A 37 24.09 -7.66 -0.70
N PHE A 38 24.56 -7.72 0.54
CA PHE A 38 24.98 -8.95 1.19
C PHE A 38 23.95 -9.37 2.25
N VAL A 39 23.60 -10.66 2.27
CA VAL A 39 22.71 -11.25 3.27
C VAL A 39 23.33 -12.50 3.86
N LYS A 40 23.27 -12.61 5.18
CA LYS A 40 23.59 -13.84 5.91
C LYS A 40 22.53 -14.15 6.96
N ILE A 41 21.87 -15.30 6.82
CA ILE A 41 20.98 -15.82 7.86
C ILE A 41 21.84 -16.41 8.98
N LYS A 42 21.69 -15.91 10.20
CA LYS A 42 22.57 -16.28 11.34
C LYS A 42 22.03 -17.42 12.19
N GLU A 43 20.79 -17.83 11.94
CA GLU A 43 20.14 -18.93 12.64
C GLU A 43 19.94 -20.16 11.74
N ASN A 44 19.86 -21.34 12.34
CA ASN A 44 19.46 -22.54 11.62
C ASN A 44 17.95 -22.50 11.30
N ILE A 45 17.64 -22.51 10.00
CA ILE A 45 16.26 -22.49 9.47
C ILE A 45 15.91 -23.75 8.68
N ARG A 46 16.73 -24.80 8.73
CA ARG A 46 16.48 -26.05 8.01
C ARG A 46 15.13 -26.64 8.42
N GLY A 47 14.29 -26.94 7.42
CA GLY A 47 12.95 -27.48 7.64
C GLY A 47 11.94 -26.50 8.24
N SER A 48 12.32 -25.22 8.42
CA SER A 48 11.45 -24.22 9.04
C SER A 48 10.49 -23.59 8.03
N ASP A 49 9.32 -23.19 8.53
CA ASP A 49 8.40 -22.28 7.86
C ASP A 49 8.82 -20.84 8.16
N VAL A 50 9.32 -20.12 7.15
CA VAL A 50 9.92 -18.79 7.27
C VAL A 50 9.05 -17.73 6.60
N PHE A 51 8.90 -16.60 7.29
CA PHE A 51 8.19 -15.42 6.81
C PHE A 51 9.19 -14.27 6.72
N VAL A 52 9.24 -13.58 5.59
CA VAL A 52 10.16 -12.45 5.39
C VAL A 52 9.35 -11.18 5.14
N VAL A 53 9.43 -10.23 6.07
CA VAL A 53 8.72 -8.95 5.99
C VAL A 53 9.56 -7.94 5.22
N GLN A 54 9.08 -7.51 4.07
CA GLN A 54 9.71 -6.45 3.27
C GLN A 54 8.66 -5.75 2.39
N SER A 55 8.50 -4.44 2.56
CA SER A 55 7.70 -3.57 1.70
C SER A 55 8.54 -3.01 0.56
N PHE A 56 7.98 -2.90 -0.64
CA PHE A 56 8.69 -2.29 -1.79
C PHE A 56 8.48 -0.77 -1.82
N CYS A 57 8.74 -0.11 -0.69
CA CYS A 57 8.73 1.34 -0.55
C CYS A 57 10.07 1.95 -1.01
N ARG A 58 10.28 3.25 -0.79
CA ARG A 58 11.52 3.93 -1.20
C ARG A 58 12.72 3.39 -0.39
N PRO A 59 13.84 3.02 -1.03
CA PRO A 59 14.06 2.88 -2.48
C PRO A 59 13.62 1.47 -2.98
N PRO A 60 12.75 1.37 -4.01
CA PRO A 60 11.99 0.14 -4.28
C PRO A 60 12.84 -1.01 -4.84
N ASN A 61 13.80 -0.71 -5.70
CA ASN A 61 14.63 -1.73 -6.36
C ASN A 61 15.52 -2.45 -5.36
N GLU A 62 16.09 -1.69 -4.43
CA GLU A 62 16.96 -2.19 -3.38
C GLU A 62 16.16 -3.05 -2.41
N ASN A 63 14.96 -2.63 -2.02
CA ASN A 63 14.08 -3.43 -1.15
C ASN A 63 13.66 -4.74 -1.82
N ILE A 64 13.37 -4.71 -3.13
CA ILE A 64 13.07 -5.91 -3.92
C ILE A 64 14.30 -6.82 -3.99
N MET A 65 15.45 -6.31 -4.40
CA MET A 65 16.68 -7.09 -4.51
C MET A 65 17.10 -7.69 -3.16
N GLU A 66 16.97 -6.94 -2.08
CA GLU A 66 17.25 -7.42 -0.73
C GLU A 66 16.34 -8.61 -0.38
N LEU A 67 15.03 -8.52 -0.64
CA LEU A 67 14.11 -9.64 -0.42
C LEU A 67 14.47 -10.85 -1.29
N LEU A 68 14.78 -10.65 -2.57
CA LEU A 68 15.18 -11.74 -3.48
C LEU A 68 16.43 -12.46 -2.97
N VAL A 69 17.46 -11.71 -2.55
CA VAL A 69 18.70 -12.28 -1.99
C VAL A 69 18.44 -12.98 -0.66
N MET A 70 17.58 -12.43 0.21
CA MET A 70 17.17 -13.10 1.45
C MET A 70 16.47 -14.43 1.17
N MET A 71 15.52 -14.48 0.24
CA MET A 71 14.80 -15.70 -0.09
C MET A 71 15.69 -16.76 -0.73
N ASP A 72 16.60 -16.37 -1.63
CA ASP A 72 17.58 -17.30 -2.22
C ASP A 72 18.48 -17.90 -1.13
N ALA A 73 18.99 -17.07 -0.19
CA ALA A 73 19.76 -17.55 0.95
C ALA A 73 18.96 -18.54 1.82
N MET A 74 17.68 -18.25 2.10
CA MET A 74 16.82 -19.14 2.89
C MET A 74 16.50 -20.45 2.18
N LYS A 75 16.28 -20.42 0.86
CA LYS A 75 16.06 -21.60 0.01
C LYS A 75 17.28 -22.50 0.04
N ARG A 76 18.48 -21.95 -0.14
CA ARG A 76 19.76 -22.69 -0.07
C ARG A 76 20.06 -23.21 1.34
N ALA A 77 19.64 -22.49 2.37
CA ALA A 77 19.68 -22.94 3.76
C ALA A 77 18.60 -24.00 4.10
N SER A 78 17.86 -24.50 3.10
CA SER A 78 16.89 -25.59 3.23
C SER A 78 15.68 -25.25 4.12
N ALA A 79 15.19 -24.01 4.07
CA ALA A 79 13.86 -23.69 4.59
C ALA A 79 12.81 -24.61 3.94
N ALA A 80 11.82 -25.07 4.72
CA ALA A 80 10.75 -25.92 4.18
C ALA A 80 9.75 -25.11 3.34
N ARG A 81 9.47 -23.87 3.77
CA ARG A 81 8.56 -22.96 3.10
C ARG A 81 8.97 -21.52 3.36
N ILE A 82 8.92 -20.68 2.33
CA ILE A 82 9.23 -19.25 2.36
C ILE A 82 7.96 -18.48 1.98
N THR A 83 7.45 -17.67 2.90
CA THR A 83 6.35 -16.73 2.64
C THR A 83 6.90 -15.30 2.57
N ALA A 84 6.76 -14.67 1.41
CA ALA A 84 7.09 -13.26 1.23
C ALA A 84 5.95 -12.41 1.79
N VAL A 85 6.19 -11.74 2.92
CA VAL A 85 5.24 -10.80 3.52
C VAL A 85 5.58 -9.42 3.00
N ILE A 86 4.76 -8.90 2.08
CA ILE A 86 4.98 -7.64 1.35
C ILE A 86 3.83 -6.68 1.69
N PRO A 87 3.90 -5.95 2.83
CA PRO A 87 2.82 -5.07 3.26
C PRO A 87 2.46 -3.99 2.24
N TYR A 88 3.44 -3.50 1.47
CA TYR A 88 3.21 -2.62 0.33
C TYR A 88 3.90 -3.18 -0.92
N TYR A 89 3.12 -3.61 -1.91
CA TYR A 89 3.61 -4.12 -3.18
C TYR A 89 3.84 -2.97 -4.17
N GLY A 90 5.02 -2.35 -4.07
CA GLY A 90 5.54 -1.42 -5.08
C GLY A 90 5.53 -2.04 -6.49
N TYR A 91 5.52 -1.18 -7.52
CA TYR A 91 5.24 -1.55 -8.92
C TYR A 91 3.80 -2.01 -9.22
N ALA A 92 2.90 -2.12 -8.24
CA ALA A 92 1.49 -2.50 -8.47
C ALA A 92 0.74 -1.61 -9.48
N ARG A 93 1.15 -0.35 -9.65
CA ARG A 93 0.55 0.57 -10.66
C ARG A 93 0.94 0.26 -12.11
N GLN A 94 1.91 -0.62 -12.34
CA GLN A 94 2.35 -1.08 -13.66
C GLN A 94 1.81 -2.50 -13.91
N ASP A 95 0.48 -2.63 -13.86
CA ASP A 95 -0.30 -3.88 -13.91
C ASP A 95 -0.79 -4.24 -15.32
N ARG A 96 -0.66 -3.34 -16.30
CA ARG A 96 -1.12 -3.58 -17.67
C ARG A 96 -0.29 -2.82 -18.69
N LYS A 97 -0.42 -3.24 -19.95
CA LYS A 97 0.05 -2.45 -21.09
C LYS A 97 -1.02 -1.46 -21.50
N ASP A 98 -0.98 -0.27 -20.92
CA ASP A 98 -1.85 0.85 -21.27
C ASP A 98 -1.43 1.54 -22.58
N GLN A 99 -0.16 1.38 -22.99
CA GLN A 99 0.37 1.85 -24.25
C GLN A 99 1.33 0.82 -24.91
N PRO A 100 1.64 0.95 -26.22
CA PRO A 100 2.59 0.06 -26.87
C PRO A 100 3.98 0.12 -26.24
N ARG A 101 4.64 -1.04 -26.10
CA ARG A 101 6.06 -1.19 -25.67
C ARG A 101 6.38 -0.78 -24.23
N VAL A 102 5.41 -0.86 -23.31
CA VAL A 102 5.67 -0.76 -21.85
C VAL A 102 5.71 -2.15 -21.19
N PRO A 103 6.42 -2.29 -20.04
CA PRO A 103 6.40 -3.52 -19.26
C PRO A 103 5.12 -3.66 -18.43
N ILE A 104 4.87 -4.90 -17.98
CA ILE A 104 3.95 -5.18 -16.87
C ILE A 104 4.83 -5.49 -15.66
N THR A 105 5.40 -4.45 -15.04
CA THR A 105 6.44 -4.62 -14.02
C THR A 105 5.92 -5.33 -12.77
N ALA A 106 4.64 -5.18 -12.43
CA ALA A 106 4.02 -5.96 -11.36
C ALA A 106 4.11 -7.48 -11.61
N LYS A 107 3.96 -7.92 -12.86
CA LYS A 107 4.12 -9.33 -13.27
C LYS A 107 5.59 -9.76 -13.26
N LEU A 108 6.49 -8.91 -13.75
CA LEU A 108 7.93 -9.17 -13.68
C LEU A 108 8.39 -9.40 -12.23
N VAL A 109 7.96 -8.56 -11.29
CA VAL A 109 8.31 -8.73 -9.87
C VAL A 109 7.73 -10.03 -9.31
N ALA A 110 6.51 -10.42 -9.70
CA ALA A 110 5.93 -11.71 -9.31
C ALA A 110 6.79 -12.90 -9.78
N ASP A 111 7.20 -12.88 -11.06
CA ASP A 111 8.10 -13.90 -11.65
C ASP A 111 9.43 -14.01 -10.90
N LEU A 112 10.01 -12.87 -10.52
CA LEU A 112 11.27 -12.83 -9.76
C LEU A 112 11.11 -13.41 -8.36
N LEU A 113 10.03 -13.09 -7.65
CA LEU A 113 9.77 -13.60 -6.30
C LEU A 113 9.63 -15.13 -6.30
N GLU A 114 8.89 -15.68 -7.26
CA GLU A 114 8.73 -17.13 -7.43
C GLU A 114 10.06 -17.80 -7.79
N THR A 115 10.80 -17.22 -8.73
CA THR A 115 12.12 -17.72 -9.15
C THR A 115 13.10 -17.77 -7.98
N ALA A 116 13.14 -16.72 -7.16
CA ALA A 116 13.97 -16.65 -5.95
C ALA A 116 13.54 -17.67 -4.87
N GLY A 117 12.30 -18.17 -4.92
CA GLY A 117 11.85 -19.29 -4.09
C GLY A 117 10.69 -18.99 -3.16
N ALA A 118 9.93 -17.91 -3.37
CA ALA A 118 8.69 -17.69 -2.65
C ALA A 118 7.73 -18.86 -2.90
N ASN A 119 7.13 -19.40 -1.84
CA ASN A 119 6.07 -20.39 -1.92
C ASN A 119 4.67 -19.79 -1.72
N ARG A 120 4.61 -18.58 -1.18
CA ARG A 120 3.39 -17.82 -0.90
C ARG A 120 3.72 -16.34 -0.79
N VAL A 121 2.76 -15.49 -1.14
CA VAL A 121 2.81 -14.05 -0.87
C VAL A 121 1.70 -13.68 0.10
N LEU A 122 2.01 -12.83 1.09
CA LEU A 122 1.04 -12.17 1.95
C LEU A 122 1.19 -10.66 1.74
N THR A 123 0.15 -9.98 1.29
CA THR A 123 0.19 -8.54 0.96
C THR A 123 -1.10 -7.84 1.40
N MET A 124 -1.15 -6.51 1.28
CA MET A 124 -2.29 -5.69 1.69
C MET A 124 -2.62 -4.67 0.60
N ASP A 125 -3.91 -4.47 0.34
CA ASP A 125 -4.48 -3.46 -0.58
C ASP A 125 -3.70 -3.23 -1.89
N LEU A 126 -3.56 -4.31 -2.67
CA LEU A 126 -3.02 -4.25 -4.03
C LEU A 126 -3.79 -3.22 -4.88
N HIS A 127 -3.04 -2.38 -5.59
CA HIS A 127 -3.59 -1.37 -6.50
C HIS A 127 -4.62 -1.94 -7.50
N ALA A 128 -4.33 -3.13 -8.01
CA ALA A 128 -5.25 -3.91 -8.84
C ALA A 128 -5.37 -5.33 -8.27
N GLN A 129 -6.60 -5.74 -7.96
CA GLN A 129 -6.87 -7.08 -7.40
C GLN A 129 -6.44 -8.22 -8.33
N GLN A 130 -6.36 -7.94 -9.64
CA GLN A 130 -5.92 -8.87 -10.68
C GLN A 130 -4.45 -9.26 -10.53
N ILE A 131 -3.64 -8.50 -9.79
CA ILE A 131 -2.24 -8.85 -9.51
C ILE A 131 -2.12 -10.20 -8.80
N GLN A 132 -3.15 -10.65 -8.06
CA GLN A 132 -3.18 -12.00 -7.51
C GLN A 132 -3.03 -13.08 -8.60
N GLY A 133 -3.58 -12.85 -9.81
CA GLY A 133 -3.44 -13.74 -10.95
C GLY A 133 -2.11 -13.62 -11.71
N PHE A 134 -1.19 -12.78 -11.24
CA PHE A 134 0.19 -12.74 -11.76
C PHE A 134 1.11 -13.76 -11.12
N PHE A 135 0.67 -14.33 -9.99
CA PHE A 135 1.39 -15.35 -9.26
C PHE A 135 0.80 -16.73 -9.55
N ASP A 136 1.67 -17.72 -9.76
CA ASP A 136 1.31 -19.13 -9.83
C ASP A 136 1.32 -19.79 -8.43
N ILE A 137 1.82 -19.06 -7.43
CA ILE A 137 1.78 -19.42 -6.00
C ILE A 137 0.59 -18.75 -5.28
N PRO A 138 0.13 -19.29 -4.13
CA PRO A 138 -0.94 -18.66 -3.35
C PRO A 138 -0.59 -17.24 -2.92
N VAL A 139 -1.57 -16.33 -3.06
CA VAL A 139 -1.50 -14.95 -2.58
C VAL A 139 -2.62 -14.71 -1.58
N ASP A 140 -2.24 -14.41 -0.34
CA ASP A 140 -3.15 -13.93 0.69
C ASP A 140 -3.18 -12.39 0.61
N HIS A 141 -4.29 -11.85 0.09
CA HIS A 141 -4.48 -10.41 -0.08
C HIS A 141 -5.37 -9.86 1.04
N LEU A 142 -4.76 -9.13 1.98
CA LEU A 142 -5.44 -8.50 3.11
C LEU A 142 -5.99 -7.12 2.74
N TYR A 143 -7.00 -6.68 3.47
CA TYR A 143 -7.61 -5.36 3.32
C TYR A 143 -7.43 -4.55 4.60
N SER A 144 -7.00 -3.29 4.48
CA SER A 144 -6.89 -2.36 5.62
C SER A 144 -8.23 -1.75 6.05
N ALA A 145 -9.27 -1.88 5.23
CA ALA A 145 -10.58 -1.27 5.49
C ALA A 145 -11.13 -1.52 6.90
N PRO A 146 -11.07 -2.73 7.50
CA PRO A 146 -11.56 -2.95 8.86
C PRO A 146 -10.85 -2.11 9.93
N VAL A 147 -9.52 -1.94 9.83
CA VAL A 147 -8.75 -1.16 10.82
C VAL A 147 -8.92 0.34 10.60
N ILE A 148 -9.01 0.79 9.35
CA ILE A 148 -9.26 2.20 9.02
C ILE A 148 -10.68 2.60 9.43
N VAL A 149 -11.70 1.78 9.14
CA VAL A 149 -13.09 2.03 9.56
C VAL A 149 -13.21 2.10 11.08
N LYS A 150 -12.53 1.21 11.81
CA LYS A 150 -12.49 1.28 13.28
C LYS A 150 -11.94 2.64 13.74
N CYS A 151 -10.82 3.07 13.16
CA CYS A 151 -10.19 4.36 13.46
C CYS A 151 -11.14 5.54 13.16
N LEU A 152 -11.85 5.50 12.03
CA LEU A 152 -12.83 6.53 11.63
C LEU A 152 -14.04 6.58 12.57
N ARG A 153 -14.56 5.42 13.01
CA ARG A 153 -15.66 5.35 13.99
C ARG A 153 -15.28 5.97 15.32
N GLU A 154 -14.05 5.74 15.79
CA GLU A 154 -13.54 6.32 17.04
C GLU A 154 -13.46 7.86 17.00
N ARG A 155 -13.43 8.49 15.81
CA ARG A 155 -13.46 9.96 15.63
C ARG A 155 -14.84 10.58 15.78
N ASN A 156 -15.92 9.79 15.84
CA ASN A 156 -17.30 10.27 15.97
C ASN A 156 -17.64 11.39 14.95
N LEU A 157 -17.31 11.14 13.67
CA LEU A 157 -17.48 12.13 12.60
C LEU A 157 -18.98 12.47 12.41
N PRO A 158 -19.38 13.75 12.44
CA PRO A 158 -20.77 14.14 12.28
C PRO A 158 -21.21 14.04 10.82
N ASN A 159 -22.33 13.35 10.58
CA ASN A 159 -22.95 13.15 9.26
C ASN A 159 -21.92 12.80 8.16
N PRO A 160 -21.20 11.66 8.30
CA PRO A 160 -20.13 11.31 7.38
C PRO A 160 -20.67 10.97 5.99
N VAL A 161 -19.87 11.22 4.96
CA VAL A 161 -20.05 10.73 3.60
C VAL A 161 -18.71 10.24 3.09
N VAL A 162 -18.66 8.99 2.60
CA VAL A 162 -17.42 8.46 2.02
C VAL A 162 -17.28 8.97 0.59
N VAL A 163 -16.10 9.41 0.20
CA VAL A 163 -15.84 9.99 -1.11
C VAL A 163 -14.77 9.18 -1.83
N SER A 164 -15.06 8.75 -3.06
CA SER A 164 -14.03 8.26 -3.98
C SER A 164 -13.35 9.47 -4.63
N PRO A 165 -12.03 9.68 -4.45
CA PRO A 165 -11.33 10.84 -5.00
C PRO A 165 -11.14 10.74 -6.53
N ASP A 166 -11.31 9.55 -7.11
CA ASP A 166 -11.39 9.33 -8.55
C ASP A 166 -12.36 8.18 -8.89
N THR A 167 -12.41 7.78 -10.17
CA THR A 167 -13.29 6.70 -10.65
C THR A 167 -12.72 5.30 -10.40
N GLY A 168 -11.42 5.15 -10.14
CA GLY A 168 -10.78 3.86 -9.86
C GLY A 168 -11.11 3.36 -8.46
N GLY A 169 -11.20 4.27 -7.48
CA GLY A 169 -11.50 3.97 -6.08
C GLY A 169 -12.96 3.66 -5.74
N VAL A 170 -13.89 3.74 -6.70
CA VAL A 170 -15.35 3.72 -6.43
C VAL A 170 -15.80 2.46 -5.69
N LYS A 171 -15.26 1.30 -6.07
CA LYS A 171 -15.61 0.02 -5.40
C LYS A 171 -15.14 0.00 -3.95
N ALA A 172 -13.95 0.53 -3.66
CA ALA A 172 -13.44 0.65 -2.31
C ALA A 172 -14.27 1.66 -1.52
N ALA A 173 -14.50 2.86 -2.06
CA ALA A 173 -15.34 3.89 -1.43
C ALA A 173 -16.73 3.38 -1.06
N TYR A 174 -17.38 2.61 -1.95
CA TYR A 174 -18.66 1.98 -1.65
C TYR A 174 -18.56 0.96 -0.50
N ALA A 175 -17.54 0.10 -0.49
CA ALA A 175 -17.34 -0.84 0.62
C ALA A 175 -17.12 -0.12 1.96
N TYR A 176 -16.32 0.95 1.97
CA TYR A 176 -16.13 1.79 3.16
C TYR A 176 -17.44 2.44 3.63
N SER A 177 -18.30 2.90 2.72
CA SER A 177 -19.59 3.50 3.08
C SER A 177 -20.54 2.48 3.70
N GLN A 178 -20.55 1.23 3.21
CA GLN A 178 -21.32 0.15 3.83
C GLN A 178 -20.80 -0.16 5.24
N MET A 179 -19.48 -0.18 5.43
CA MET A 179 -18.88 -0.43 6.75
C MET A 179 -19.06 0.76 7.71
N LEU A 180 -19.13 2.00 7.23
CA LEU A 180 -19.40 3.19 8.05
C LEU A 180 -20.90 3.49 8.21
N GLU A 181 -21.76 2.73 7.53
CA GLU A 181 -23.22 2.91 7.51
C GLU A 181 -23.61 4.34 7.12
N CYS A 182 -23.00 4.85 6.05
CA CYS A 182 -23.23 6.20 5.55
C CYS A 182 -23.32 6.27 4.02
N ASP A 183 -23.68 7.44 3.50
CA ASP A 183 -23.74 7.66 2.07
C ASP A 183 -22.34 7.68 1.44
N PHE A 184 -22.30 7.56 0.12
CA PHE A 184 -21.08 7.74 -0.64
C PHE A 184 -21.27 8.76 -1.77
N ALA A 185 -20.15 9.37 -2.17
CA ALA A 185 -20.05 10.27 -3.30
C ALA A 185 -18.81 9.91 -4.15
N ILE A 186 -18.81 10.36 -5.41
CA ILE A 186 -17.73 10.08 -6.36
C ILE A 186 -17.26 11.39 -6.98
N MET A 187 -15.95 11.58 -7.04
CA MET A 187 -15.32 12.56 -7.92
C MET A 187 -15.10 11.93 -9.30
N ALA A 188 -15.99 12.24 -10.23
CA ALA A 188 -15.86 11.80 -11.61
C ALA A 188 -14.94 12.75 -12.37
N LYS A 189 -13.86 12.21 -12.92
CA LYS A 189 -12.94 12.96 -13.76
C LYS A 189 -13.35 12.85 -15.22
N GLN A 190 -13.85 13.95 -15.81
CA GLN A 190 -14.18 14.02 -17.22
C GLN A 190 -13.06 14.76 -17.98
N ARG A 191 -12.40 14.07 -18.92
CA ARG A 191 -11.45 14.69 -19.84
C ARG A 191 -12.24 15.29 -21.01
N LEU A 192 -12.25 16.62 -21.12
CA LEU A 192 -13.02 17.30 -22.17
C LEU A 192 -12.28 17.34 -23.52
N SER A 193 -10.94 17.20 -23.53
CA SER A 193 -10.17 17.07 -24.78
C SER A 193 -8.79 16.44 -24.54
N ALA A 194 -8.09 16.09 -25.63
CA ALA A 194 -6.70 15.60 -25.60
C ALA A 194 -5.66 16.68 -25.24
N LYS A 195 -6.04 17.98 -25.18
CA LYS A 195 -5.11 19.09 -25.00
C LYS A 195 -5.32 19.95 -23.76
N GLU A 196 -6.52 20.02 -23.14
CA GLU A 196 -6.69 20.51 -21.75
C GLU A 196 -8.16 20.51 -21.27
N VAL A 197 -8.29 20.75 -19.95
CA VAL A 197 -9.44 20.82 -19.03
C VAL A 197 -9.96 19.47 -18.52
N GLU A 198 -9.51 19.14 -17.31
CA GLU A 198 -10.10 18.10 -16.45
C GLU A 198 -11.28 18.72 -15.70
N ALA A 199 -12.51 18.38 -16.09
CA ALA A 199 -13.69 18.74 -15.30
C ALA A 199 -13.90 17.66 -14.24
N LEU A 200 -13.80 18.01 -12.97
CA LEU A 200 -14.20 17.15 -11.86
C LEU A 200 -15.67 17.38 -11.57
N THR A 201 -16.50 16.36 -11.75
CA THR A 201 -17.92 16.40 -11.39
C THR A 201 -18.13 15.60 -10.11
N LEU A 202 -18.68 16.23 -9.08
CA LEU A 202 -19.11 15.54 -7.88
C LEU A 202 -20.48 14.90 -8.10
N VAL A 203 -20.57 13.59 -7.89
CA VAL A 203 -21.82 12.83 -7.86
C VAL A 203 -22.10 12.42 -6.42
N GLY A 204 -23.18 12.94 -5.83
CA GLY A 204 -23.55 12.76 -4.42
C GLY A 204 -23.66 14.10 -3.68
N ASP A 205 -24.22 14.09 -2.47
CA ASP A 205 -24.36 15.30 -1.63
C ASP A 205 -23.34 15.29 -0.49
N VAL A 206 -22.50 16.34 -0.46
CA VAL A 206 -21.46 16.57 0.55
C VAL A 206 -21.68 17.85 1.35
N LYS A 207 -22.71 18.63 1.02
CA LYS A 207 -22.91 19.98 1.58
C LYS A 207 -23.23 19.91 3.07
N GLY A 208 -22.41 20.58 3.88
CA GLY A 208 -22.51 20.57 5.34
C GLY A 208 -22.11 19.25 6.01
N ARG A 209 -21.56 18.29 5.26
CA ARG A 209 -21.21 16.95 5.75
C ARG A 209 -19.73 16.81 6.07
N THR A 210 -19.37 15.75 6.79
CA THR A 210 -17.97 15.34 6.94
C THR A 210 -17.59 14.40 5.81
N ALA A 211 -16.83 14.88 4.84
CA ALA A 211 -16.34 14.08 3.73
C ALA A 211 -15.14 13.23 4.17
N VAL A 212 -15.16 11.92 3.88
CA VAL A 212 -14.07 10.99 4.15
C VAL A 212 -13.61 10.39 2.83
N MET A 213 -12.53 10.94 2.28
CA MET A 213 -11.91 10.39 1.07
C MET A 213 -11.19 9.08 1.40
N VAL A 214 -11.37 8.05 0.57
CA VAL A 214 -10.65 6.78 0.73
C VAL A 214 -9.95 6.39 -0.57
N ASP A 215 -8.70 5.94 -0.46
CA ASP A 215 -7.88 5.51 -1.60
C ASP A 215 -6.94 4.37 -1.19
N ASP A 216 -6.34 3.67 -2.16
CA ASP A 216 -5.36 2.61 -1.85
C ASP A 216 -4.02 3.19 -1.37
N LEU A 217 -3.54 4.24 -2.04
CA LEU A 217 -2.25 4.85 -1.74
C LEU A 217 -2.22 6.35 -2.01
N THR A 218 -1.22 7.03 -1.43
CA THR A 218 -0.88 8.39 -1.82
C THR A 218 0.63 8.61 -1.89
N THR A 219 1.09 9.32 -2.93
CA THR A 219 2.52 9.64 -3.17
C THR A 219 2.76 11.15 -3.18
N THR A 220 2.16 11.87 -4.14
CA THR A 220 2.33 13.33 -4.25
C THR A 220 1.17 14.12 -3.65
N ALA A 221 0.21 13.42 -3.05
CA ALA A 221 -1.05 13.95 -2.53
C ALA A 221 -1.90 14.79 -3.52
N GLY A 222 -1.55 14.84 -4.81
CA GLY A 222 -2.20 15.71 -5.79
C GLY A 222 -3.70 15.39 -5.95
N THR A 223 -4.05 14.11 -6.12
CA THR A 223 -5.44 13.66 -6.24
C THR A 223 -6.25 14.03 -4.99
N LEU A 224 -5.73 13.71 -3.80
CA LEU A 224 -6.41 14.00 -2.53
C LEU A 224 -6.60 15.51 -2.31
N CYS A 225 -5.57 16.32 -2.57
CA CYS A 225 -5.66 17.78 -2.37
C CYS A 225 -6.62 18.43 -3.37
N ALA A 226 -6.61 18.00 -4.64
CA ALA A 226 -7.55 18.50 -5.64
C ALA A 226 -8.99 18.11 -5.29
N ALA A 227 -9.22 16.86 -4.87
CA ALA A 227 -10.52 16.41 -4.41
C ALA A 227 -10.97 17.17 -3.15
N ALA A 228 -10.06 17.46 -2.20
CA ALA A 228 -10.37 18.25 -1.01
C ALA A 228 -10.81 19.68 -1.36
N ALA A 229 -10.09 20.37 -2.24
CA ALA A 229 -10.47 21.71 -2.68
C ALA A 229 -11.88 21.71 -3.33
N MET A 230 -12.17 20.74 -4.18
CA MET A 230 -13.49 20.59 -4.78
C MET A 230 -14.59 20.28 -3.75
N LEU A 231 -14.32 19.40 -2.77
CA LEU A 231 -15.26 19.13 -1.67
C LEU A 231 -15.56 20.39 -0.87
N LYS A 232 -14.54 21.23 -0.65
CA LYS A 232 -14.67 22.51 0.04
C LYS A 232 -15.56 23.48 -0.74
N GLU A 233 -15.35 23.61 -2.04
CA GLU A 233 -16.20 24.42 -2.94
C GLU A 233 -17.66 23.96 -2.96
N HIS A 234 -17.90 22.65 -2.85
CA HIS A 234 -19.24 22.05 -2.76
C HIS A 234 -19.84 22.11 -1.34
N GLY A 235 -19.14 22.76 -0.40
CA GLY A 235 -19.66 23.06 0.93
C GLY A 235 -19.45 21.96 1.96
N ALA A 236 -18.51 21.03 1.77
CA ALA A 236 -18.15 20.07 2.82
C ALA A 236 -17.70 20.80 4.10
N ALA A 237 -18.19 20.36 5.26
CA ALA A 237 -17.91 20.98 6.55
C ALA A 237 -16.50 20.63 7.06
N ARG A 238 -16.12 19.36 6.92
CA ARG A 238 -14.80 18.82 7.26
C ARG A 238 -14.39 17.78 6.23
N ILE A 239 -13.10 17.65 5.99
CA ILE A 239 -12.55 16.73 5.00
C ILE A 239 -11.47 15.89 5.67
N TYR A 240 -11.66 14.58 5.67
CA TYR A 240 -10.69 13.58 6.12
C TYR A 240 -10.25 12.77 4.91
N ALA A 241 -9.05 12.21 4.97
CA ALA A 241 -8.58 11.25 4.00
C ALA A 241 -8.06 10.00 4.71
N ALA A 242 -8.27 8.83 4.13
CA ALA A 242 -7.69 7.59 4.60
C ALA A 242 -7.12 6.79 3.44
N VAL A 243 -5.87 6.34 3.57
CA VAL A 243 -5.21 5.50 2.58
C VAL A 243 -4.51 4.33 3.23
N CYS A 244 -4.39 3.20 2.52
CA CYS A 244 -3.59 2.10 3.02
C CYS A 244 -2.10 2.47 3.01
N HIS A 245 -1.57 2.86 1.85
CA HIS A 245 -0.13 3.05 1.65
C HIS A 245 0.24 4.52 1.50
N ALA A 246 0.97 5.04 2.48
CA ALA A 246 1.46 6.42 2.48
C ALA A 246 2.93 6.47 2.01
N THR A 247 3.15 6.65 0.72
CA THR A 247 4.48 6.85 0.11
C THR A 247 4.76 8.34 -0.13
N VAL A 248 4.39 9.17 0.84
CA VAL A 248 4.30 10.61 0.66
C VAL A 248 5.68 11.22 0.42
N THR A 249 5.82 11.95 -0.68
CA THR A 249 7.05 12.69 -1.00
C THR A 249 7.09 14.01 -0.22
N GLU A 250 8.24 14.67 -0.17
CA GLU A 250 8.35 16.01 0.43
C GLU A 250 7.34 16.99 -0.18
N GLN A 251 7.21 17.00 -1.51
CA GLN A 251 6.18 17.77 -2.22
C GLN A 251 4.76 17.36 -1.80
N GLY A 252 4.51 16.07 -1.57
CA GLY A 252 3.23 15.58 -1.06
C GLY A 252 2.94 16.12 0.34
N MET A 253 3.94 16.17 1.23
CA MET A 253 3.81 16.74 2.57
C MET A 253 3.53 18.24 2.53
N GLU A 254 4.20 19.00 1.66
CA GLU A 254 3.93 20.42 1.46
C GLU A 254 2.49 20.66 1.00
N ARG A 255 2.01 19.88 0.03
CA ARG A 255 0.63 19.96 -0.45
C ARG A 255 -0.39 19.65 0.65
N LEU A 256 -0.16 18.58 1.41
CA LEU A 256 -1.05 18.20 2.51
C LEU A 256 -1.14 19.31 3.57
N ARG A 257 -0.01 19.92 3.94
CA ARG A 257 0.03 21.04 4.90
C ARG A 257 -0.74 22.27 4.43
N GLY A 258 -0.81 22.51 3.13
CA GLY A 258 -1.56 23.62 2.53
C GLY A 258 -2.98 23.26 2.07
N SER A 259 -3.45 22.04 2.32
CA SER A 259 -4.74 21.54 1.83
C SER A 259 -5.89 21.74 2.83
N ASP A 260 -7.13 21.58 2.36
CA ASP A 260 -8.33 21.56 3.19
C ASP A 260 -8.54 20.24 3.98
N ILE A 261 -7.58 19.31 3.91
CA ILE A 261 -7.66 18.01 4.59
C ILE A 261 -7.33 18.21 6.08
N CYS A 262 -8.28 17.92 6.96
CA CYS A 262 -8.13 18.02 8.41
C CYS A 262 -7.15 16.97 8.95
N GLU A 263 -7.21 15.75 8.41
CA GLU A 263 -6.37 14.64 8.85
C GLU A 263 -6.23 13.60 7.74
N LEU A 264 -5.01 13.09 7.55
CA LEU A 264 -4.71 11.94 6.69
C LEU A 264 -4.41 10.71 7.56
N ILE A 265 -5.29 9.72 7.50
CA ILE A 265 -5.19 8.45 8.22
C ILE A 265 -4.48 7.44 7.31
N VAL A 266 -3.47 6.77 7.85
CA VAL A 266 -2.62 5.84 7.09
C VAL A 266 -2.32 4.59 7.90
N THR A 267 -2.03 3.47 7.22
CA THR A 267 -1.44 2.30 7.89
C THR A 267 0.07 2.44 8.01
N ASP A 268 0.72 1.54 8.76
CA ASP A 268 2.18 1.44 8.85
C ASP A 268 2.78 0.43 7.87
N THR A 269 2.08 0.09 6.77
CA THR A 269 2.61 -0.75 5.66
C THR A 269 3.87 -0.16 5.02
N VAL A 270 4.02 1.17 5.07
CA VAL A 270 5.19 1.95 4.65
C VAL A 270 5.70 2.74 5.86
N PRO A 271 7.02 2.82 6.10
CA PRO A 271 7.55 3.68 7.16
C PRO A 271 7.26 5.16 6.83
N MET A 272 6.82 5.91 7.84
CA MET A 272 6.68 7.37 7.73
C MET A 272 8.07 8.01 7.70
N ILE A 273 8.26 8.97 6.80
CA ILE A 273 9.48 9.82 6.70
C ILE A 273 9.29 11.06 7.56
#